data_AF-A0AAU3JXY6-F1
#
_entry.id   AF-A0AAU3JXY6-F1
#
_cell.length_a   1.000
_cell.length_b   1.000
_cell.length_c   1.000
_cell.angle_alpha   90.00
_cell.angle_beta   90.00
_cell.angle_gamma   90.00
#
_symmetry.space_group_name_H-M   'P 1'
#
loop_
_entity.id
_entity.type
_entity.pdbx_description
1 polymer ?
#
loop_
_entity_poly.entity_id
_entity_poly.type
_entity_poly.pdbx_seq_one_letter_code
_entity_poly.pdbx_strand_id
1 'polypeptide(L)'
;MPTVEQQFAGFLLSLDRFQKQLAEFMLGTFLAFDFSGDSEDGETQLSPQVLLDVVDGVPQVTLHHGITWMDLTRDPEPNEYRLAVTLAFTGSGIAVEAFVRLDLERGMGEWPAGVHTPYRRHAEGLDLDEARAFVEARVDELCQRRDDAARLGLAMRS
;
A
#
# COMPACT_ATOMS: atom_id res chain seq x y z
N MET A 1 31.02 4.85 -13.97
CA MET A 1 29.55 4.74 -14.01
C MET A 1 29.20 3.27 -13.88
N PRO A 2 28.16 2.90 -13.12
CA PRO A 2 27.70 1.52 -13.02
C PRO A 2 27.20 1.01 -14.38
N THR A 3 27.28 -0.30 -14.60
CA THR A 3 26.67 -0.93 -15.79
C THR A 3 25.14 -0.99 -15.65
N VAL A 4 24.43 -1.25 -16.75
CA VAL A 4 22.96 -1.39 -16.75
C VAL A 4 22.53 -2.53 -15.82
N GLU A 5 23.27 -3.63 -15.81
CA GLU A 5 23.00 -4.77 -14.93
C GLU A 5 23.18 -4.40 -13.45
N GLN A 6 24.20 -3.59 -13.13
CA GLN A 6 24.43 -3.11 -11.77
C GLN A 6 23.33 -2.14 -11.31
N GLN A 7 22.87 -1.26 -12.20
CA GLN A 7 21.75 -0.36 -11.93
C GLN A 7 20.46 -1.14 -11.68
N PHE A 8 20.16 -2.11 -12.55
CA PHE A 8 18.97 -2.95 -12.41
C PHE A 8 19.01 -3.80 -11.12
N ALA A 9 20.14 -4.42 -10.80
CA ALA A 9 20.31 -5.15 -9.54
C ALA A 9 20.12 -4.24 -8.32
N GLY A 10 20.69 -3.02 -8.36
CA GLY A 10 20.51 -2.03 -7.30
C GLY A 10 19.05 -1.59 -7.12
N PHE A 11 18.31 -1.48 -8.23
CA PHE A 11 16.88 -1.19 -8.22
C PHE A 11 16.06 -2.32 -7.59
N LEU A 12 16.32 -3.58 -7.97
CA LEU A 12 15.64 -4.75 -7.38
C LEU A 12 15.88 -4.87 -5.87
N LEU A 13 17.13 -4.67 -5.42
CA LEU A 13 17.46 -4.66 -3.99
C LEU A 13 16.74 -3.53 -3.24
N SER A 14 16.51 -2.40 -3.90
CA SER A 14 15.77 -1.29 -3.32
C SER A 14 14.28 -1.63 -3.19
N LEU A 15 13.68 -2.25 -4.20
CA LEU A 15 12.29 -2.72 -4.14
C LEU A 15 12.08 -3.76 -3.02
N ASP A 16 13.00 -4.70 -2.84
CA ASP A 16 12.94 -5.66 -1.72
C ASP A 16 12.99 -4.94 -0.35
N ARG A 17 13.88 -3.97 -0.18
CA ARG A 17 13.94 -3.15 1.04
C ARG A 17 12.63 -2.39 1.28
N PHE A 18 12.09 -1.74 0.24
CA PHE A 18 10.84 -0.98 0.31
C PHE A 18 9.65 -1.87 0.66
N GLN A 19 9.56 -3.05 0.04
CA GLN A 19 8.55 -4.05 0.35
C GLN A 19 8.60 -4.45 1.82
N LYS A 20 9.79 -4.75 2.37
CA LYS A 20 9.95 -5.12 3.78
C LYS A 20 9.53 -4.00 4.72
N GLN A 21 9.90 -2.76 4.43
CA GLN A 21 9.48 -1.61 5.24
C GLN A 21 7.95 -1.45 5.28
N LEU A 22 7.29 -1.52 4.12
CA LEU A 22 5.82 -1.46 4.05
C LEU A 22 5.17 -2.65 4.78
N ALA A 23 5.73 -3.85 4.65
CA ALA A 23 5.25 -5.04 5.35
C ALA A 23 5.38 -4.92 6.87
N GLU A 24 6.52 -4.45 7.37
CA GLU A 24 6.75 -4.20 8.80
C GLU A 24 5.77 -3.15 9.33
N PHE A 25 5.56 -2.06 8.59
CA PHE A 25 4.59 -1.02 8.97
C PHE A 25 3.16 -1.56 9.03
N MET A 26 2.72 -2.29 8.00
CA MET A 26 1.37 -2.84 7.95
C MET A 26 1.15 -3.93 8.99
N LEU A 27 2.16 -4.77 9.26
CA LEU A 27 2.12 -5.71 10.38
C LEU A 27 1.99 -4.98 11.72
N GLY A 28 2.78 -3.92 11.94
CA GLY A 28 2.68 -3.11 13.15
C GLY A 28 1.29 -2.47 13.31
N THR A 29 0.66 -2.05 12.21
CA THR A 29 -0.70 -1.53 12.21
C THR A 29 -1.72 -2.63 12.54
N PHE A 30 -1.62 -3.79 11.89
CA PHE A 30 -2.47 -4.95 12.14
C PHE A 30 -2.41 -5.43 13.59
N LEU A 31 -1.24 -5.37 14.22
CA LEU A 31 -1.07 -5.76 15.62
C LEU A 31 -1.58 -4.69 16.61
N ALA A 32 -1.57 -3.42 16.23
CA ALA A 32 -1.95 -2.31 17.11
C ALA A 32 -3.47 -2.07 17.18
N PHE A 33 -4.21 -2.36 16.10
CA PHE A 33 -5.64 -2.09 15.99
C PHE A 33 -6.46 -3.36 15.89
N ASP A 34 -7.68 -3.30 16.42
CA ASP A 34 -8.61 -4.41 16.36
C ASP A 34 -9.54 -4.33 15.15
N PHE A 35 -9.18 -5.10 14.12
CA PHE A 35 -9.92 -5.16 12.85
C PHE A 35 -11.06 -6.18 12.84
N SER A 36 -11.19 -7.05 13.85
CA SER A 36 -12.29 -8.03 13.95
C SER A 36 -13.66 -7.39 14.24
N GLY A 37 -13.69 -6.08 14.55
CA GLY A 37 -14.92 -5.38 14.91
C GLY A 37 -15.52 -5.89 16.23
N ASP A 38 -16.80 -5.63 16.45
CA ASP A 38 -17.51 -5.99 17.70
C ASP A 38 -17.96 -7.46 17.76
N SER A 39 -17.77 -8.26 16.70
CA SER A 39 -18.28 -9.62 16.58
C SER A 39 -17.17 -10.68 16.73
N GLU A 40 -17.48 -11.78 17.42
CA GLU A 40 -16.57 -12.93 17.54
C GLU A 40 -16.35 -13.67 16.19
N ASP A 41 -17.25 -13.48 15.22
CA ASP A 41 -17.24 -14.11 13.88
C ASP A 41 -16.67 -13.19 12.78
N GLY A 42 -15.59 -12.45 13.09
CA GLY A 42 -14.91 -11.60 12.11
C GLY A 42 -13.76 -12.31 11.40
N GLU A 43 -13.55 -12.01 10.11
CA GLU A 43 -12.35 -12.41 9.38
C GLU A 43 -11.43 -11.22 9.16
N THR A 44 -10.12 -11.40 9.34
CA THR A 44 -9.12 -10.37 9.05
C THR A 44 -7.89 -10.99 8.43
N GLN A 45 -7.40 -10.41 7.33
CA GLN A 45 -6.23 -10.90 6.62
C GLN A 45 -5.25 -9.75 6.34
N LEU A 46 -3.96 -10.03 6.54
CA LEU A 46 -2.86 -9.17 6.13
C LEU A 46 -2.22 -9.74 4.86
N SER A 47 -2.08 -8.91 3.83
CA SER A 47 -1.65 -9.34 2.48
C SER A 47 -0.52 -8.45 1.94
N PRO A 48 0.76 -8.76 2.22
CA PRO A 48 1.88 -8.18 1.50
C PRO A 48 2.07 -8.88 0.15
N GLN A 49 2.14 -8.12 -0.94
CA GLN A 49 2.34 -8.63 -2.29
C GLN A 49 3.27 -7.71 -3.09
N VAL A 50 4.11 -8.34 -3.92
CA VAL A 50 4.79 -7.67 -5.02
C VAL A 50 4.20 -8.25 -6.30
N LEU A 51 3.60 -7.39 -7.11
CA LEU A 51 2.96 -7.77 -8.35
C LEU A 51 3.81 -7.29 -9.52
N LEU A 52 4.01 -8.19 -10.47
CA LEU A 52 4.62 -7.91 -11.76
C LEU A 52 3.54 -8.18 -12.81
N ASP A 53 3.15 -7.16 -13.55
CA ASP A 53 2.07 -7.27 -14.52
C ASP A 53 2.32 -6.39 -15.75
N VAL A 54 1.50 -6.56 -16.79
CA VAL A 54 1.47 -5.70 -17.98
C VAL A 54 0.06 -5.17 -18.16
N VAL A 55 -0.15 -3.90 -17.84
CA VAL A 55 -1.45 -3.23 -17.92
C VAL A 55 -1.46 -2.33 -19.16
N ASP A 56 -2.42 -2.55 -20.06
CA ASP A 56 -2.54 -1.83 -21.33
C ASP A 56 -1.23 -1.82 -22.15
N GLY A 57 -0.47 -2.92 -22.08
CA GLY A 57 0.82 -3.07 -22.77
C GLY A 57 2.01 -2.42 -22.06
N VAL A 58 1.82 -1.82 -20.89
CA VAL A 58 2.86 -1.19 -20.08
C VAL A 58 3.29 -2.11 -18.94
N PRO A 59 4.57 -2.52 -18.86
CA PRO A 59 5.08 -3.29 -17.73
C PRO A 59 4.98 -2.49 -16.44
N GLN A 60 4.49 -3.13 -15.37
CA GLN A 60 4.34 -2.51 -14.05
C GLN A 60 4.90 -3.39 -12.95
N VAL A 61 5.43 -2.73 -11.91
CA VAL A 61 5.78 -3.32 -10.62
C VAL A 61 4.94 -2.64 -9.56
N THR A 62 4.16 -3.39 -8.80
CA THR A 62 3.38 -2.84 -7.69
C THR A 62 3.80 -3.47 -6.36
N LEU A 63 4.22 -2.65 -5.42
CA LEU A 63 4.36 -3.01 -4.01
C LEU A 63 3.01 -2.77 -3.34
N HIS A 64 2.30 -3.83 -2.98
CA HIS A 64 0.93 -3.79 -2.46
C HIS A 64 0.89 -4.36 -1.04
N HIS A 65 0.40 -3.60 -0.07
CA HIS A 65 0.26 -4.09 1.30
C HIS A 65 -1.11 -3.67 1.85
N GLY A 66 -1.97 -4.65 2.11
CA GLY A 66 -3.34 -4.42 2.57
C GLY A 66 -3.68 -5.19 3.83
N ILE A 67 -4.56 -4.62 4.65
CA ILE A 67 -5.34 -5.34 5.67
C ILE A 67 -6.78 -5.36 5.17
N THR A 68 -7.35 -6.56 5.02
CA THR A 68 -8.76 -6.73 4.72
C THR A 68 -9.49 -7.27 5.93
N TRP A 69 -10.70 -6.80 6.19
CA TRP A 69 -11.51 -7.29 7.31
C TRP A 69 -12.99 -7.26 6.99
N MET A 70 -13.72 -8.22 7.56
CA MET A 70 -15.14 -8.40 7.33
C MET A 70 -15.82 -8.84 8.62
N ASP A 71 -16.87 -8.12 9.00
CA ASP A 71 -17.83 -8.60 9.98
C ASP A 71 -18.87 -9.44 9.22
N LEU A 72 -18.78 -10.77 9.32
CA LEU A 72 -19.62 -11.70 8.56
C LEU A 72 -21.12 -11.54 8.82
N THR A 73 -21.50 -10.84 9.90
CA THR A 73 -22.91 -10.60 10.24
C THR A 73 -23.47 -9.31 9.64
N ARG A 74 -22.61 -8.43 9.13
CA ARG A 74 -22.98 -7.07 8.72
C ARG A 74 -22.46 -6.66 7.35
N ASP A 75 -21.28 -7.14 6.99
CA ASP A 75 -20.59 -6.73 5.78
C ASP A 75 -20.87 -7.75 4.66
N PRO A 76 -21.34 -7.32 3.48
CA PRO A 76 -21.51 -8.22 2.33
C PRO A 76 -20.19 -8.51 1.60
N GLU A 77 -19.22 -7.61 1.72
CA GLU A 77 -17.87 -7.68 1.13
C GLU A 77 -16.84 -7.23 2.19
N PRO A 78 -15.54 -7.54 2.02
CA PRO A 78 -14.53 -7.11 2.97
C PRO A 78 -14.17 -5.63 2.81
N ASN A 79 -13.99 -4.94 3.93
CA ASN A 79 -13.32 -3.65 3.98
C ASN A 79 -11.81 -3.82 3.73
N GLU A 80 -11.14 -2.80 3.20
CA GLU A 80 -9.71 -2.80 2.91
C GLU A 80 -9.04 -1.50 3.36
N TYR A 81 -7.88 -1.63 4.02
CA TYR A 81 -6.91 -0.56 4.21
C TYR A 81 -5.62 -0.95 3.48
N ARG A 82 -5.28 -0.18 2.45
CA ARG A 82 -4.22 -0.51 1.50
C ARG A 82 -3.21 0.60 1.35
N LEU A 83 -1.93 0.22 1.36
CA LEU A 83 -0.81 1.02 0.86
C LEU A 83 -0.34 0.41 -0.46
N ALA A 84 -0.09 1.24 -1.46
CA ALA A 84 0.51 0.76 -2.69
C ALA A 84 1.50 1.76 -3.28
N VAL A 85 2.55 1.22 -3.90
CA VAL A 85 3.46 1.97 -4.78
C VAL A 85 3.59 1.21 -6.09
N THR A 86 3.19 1.84 -7.18
CA THR A 86 3.23 1.28 -8.54
C THR A 86 4.26 2.03 -9.37
N LEU A 87 5.13 1.29 -10.06
CA LEU A 87 6.04 1.80 -11.08
C LEU A 87 5.61 1.26 -12.44
N ALA A 88 5.34 2.14 -13.40
CA ALA A 88 5.00 1.80 -14.77
C ALA A 88 6.11 2.22 -15.73
N PHE A 89 6.62 1.28 -16.52
CA PHE A 89 7.77 1.48 -17.39
C PHE A 89 7.30 1.83 -18.81
N THR A 90 7.33 3.11 -19.15
CA THR A 90 6.85 3.63 -20.44
C THR A 90 8.00 3.99 -21.38
N GLY A 91 7.69 4.23 -22.65
CA GLY A 91 8.68 4.73 -23.63
C GLY A 91 9.22 6.13 -23.30
N SER A 92 8.52 6.91 -22.46
CA SER A 92 8.92 8.25 -22.00
C SER A 92 9.64 8.26 -20.65
N GLY A 93 9.91 7.09 -20.06
CA GLY A 93 10.47 6.95 -18.72
C GLY A 93 9.53 6.21 -17.76
N ILE A 94 9.82 6.30 -16.47
CA ILE A 94 9.07 5.60 -15.43
C ILE A 94 8.04 6.55 -14.84
N ALA A 95 6.78 6.10 -14.81
CA ALA A 95 5.74 6.72 -14.01
C ALA A 95 5.64 6.01 -12.66
N VAL A 96 5.56 6.78 -11.57
CA VAL A 96 5.47 6.24 -10.22
C VAL A 96 4.25 6.83 -9.53
N GLU A 97 3.41 5.97 -8.99
CA GLU A 97 2.27 6.35 -8.17
C GLU A 97 2.36 5.69 -6.79
N ALA A 98 2.25 6.47 -5.73
CA ALA A 98 2.15 5.99 -4.35
C ALA A 98 0.85 6.47 -3.74
N PHE A 99 0.08 5.57 -3.12
CA PHE A 99 -1.19 5.94 -2.53
C PHE A 99 -1.56 5.09 -1.32
N VAL A 100 -2.48 5.65 -0.54
CA VAL A 100 -3.26 4.96 0.48
C VAL A 100 -4.69 4.87 -0.02
N ARG A 101 -5.30 3.69 0.04
CA ARG A 101 -6.72 3.49 -0.26
C ARG A 101 -7.43 2.88 0.94
N LEU A 102 -8.63 3.39 1.21
CA LEU A 102 -9.61 2.76 2.07
C LEU A 102 -10.77 2.33 1.19
N ASP A 103 -11.17 1.08 1.26
CA ASP A 103 -12.38 0.56 0.62
C ASP A 103 -13.31 0.07 1.72
N LEU A 104 -14.40 0.78 1.98
CA LEU A 104 -15.21 0.56 3.17
C LEU A 104 -16.65 0.22 2.78
N GLU A 105 -17.13 -0.96 3.14
CA GLU A 105 -18.53 -1.36 2.92
C GLU A 105 -19.51 -0.55 3.77
N ARG A 106 -19.05 -0.05 4.91
CA ARG A 106 -19.81 0.78 5.84
C ARG A 106 -18.99 1.94 6.34
N GLY A 107 -19.66 2.92 6.96
CA GLY A 107 -18.96 4.00 7.64
C GLY A 107 -18.11 3.48 8.81
N MET A 108 -16.86 3.92 8.91
CA MET A 108 -15.92 3.57 9.97
C MET A 108 -15.19 4.81 10.48
N GLY A 109 -15.32 5.09 11.78
CA GLY A 109 -14.76 6.28 12.41
C GLY A 109 -15.28 7.54 11.72
N GLU A 110 -14.38 8.30 11.10
CA GLU A 110 -14.72 9.51 10.33
C GLU A 110 -14.98 9.26 8.85
N TRP A 111 -14.70 8.06 8.33
CA TRP A 111 -14.83 7.73 6.92
C TRP A 111 -16.22 7.16 6.62
N PRO A 112 -17.01 7.75 5.72
CA PRO A 112 -18.24 7.14 5.21
C PRO A 112 -17.96 5.85 4.43
N ALA A 113 -19.01 5.08 4.12
CA ALA A 113 -18.88 3.96 3.18
C ALA A 113 -18.39 4.43 1.80
N GLY A 114 -17.65 3.58 1.10
CA GLY A 114 -17.08 3.80 -0.23
C GLY A 114 -15.56 3.81 -0.26
N VAL A 115 -15.03 4.21 -1.42
CA VAL A 115 -13.60 4.26 -1.70
C VAL A 115 -13.02 5.63 -1.39
N HIS A 116 -11.99 5.66 -0.55
CA HIS A 116 -11.27 6.88 -0.18
C HIS A 116 -9.78 6.77 -0.49
N THR A 117 -9.15 7.90 -0.80
CA THR A 117 -7.71 7.97 -1.07
C THR A 117 -7.09 9.10 -0.26
N PRO A 118 -6.86 8.91 1.06
CA PRO A 118 -6.36 9.96 1.94
C PRO A 118 -4.96 10.46 1.55
N TYR A 119 -4.22 9.67 0.78
CA TYR A 119 -2.91 10.02 0.29
C TYR A 119 -2.71 9.51 -1.14
N ARG A 120 -2.21 10.39 -2.01
CA ARG A 120 -1.77 10.07 -3.37
C ARG A 120 -0.62 10.97 -3.77
N ARG A 121 0.42 10.41 -4.36
CA ARG A 121 1.54 11.10 -4.99
C ARG A 121 1.86 10.42 -6.31
N HIS A 122 2.20 11.24 -7.29
CA HIS A 122 2.41 10.81 -8.66
C HIS A 122 3.56 11.59 -9.28
N ALA A 123 4.35 10.91 -10.10
CA ALA A 123 5.40 11.49 -10.93
C ALA A 123 5.54 10.70 -12.23
N GLU A 124 5.94 11.36 -13.31
CA GLU A 124 6.09 10.76 -14.64
C GLU A 124 7.42 11.18 -15.28
N GLY A 125 7.88 10.37 -16.24
CA GLY A 125 9.07 10.68 -17.03
C GLY A 125 10.38 10.58 -16.25
N LEU A 126 10.37 9.85 -15.12
CA LEU A 126 11.55 9.66 -14.28
C LEU A 126 12.52 8.67 -14.93
N ASP A 127 13.82 8.89 -14.76
CA ASP A 127 14.79 7.82 -14.95
C ASP A 127 14.76 6.80 -13.78
N LEU A 128 15.59 5.76 -13.85
CA LEU A 128 15.59 4.68 -12.85
C LEU A 128 16.06 5.13 -11.47
N ASP A 129 17.05 6.03 -11.41
CA ASP A 129 17.61 6.52 -10.15
C ASP A 129 16.65 7.53 -9.50
N GLU A 130 16.03 8.39 -10.30
CA GLU A 130 14.97 9.31 -9.89
C GLU A 130 13.73 8.56 -9.39
N ALA A 131 13.27 7.54 -10.12
CA ALA A 131 12.15 6.70 -9.70
C ALA A 131 12.44 6.00 -8.38
N ARG A 132 13.64 5.44 -8.22
CA ARG A 132 14.07 4.83 -6.95
C ARG A 132 14.03 5.82 -5.79
N ALA A 133 14.61 7.01 -5.96
CA ALA A 133 14.64 8.05 -4.93
C ALA A 133 13.23 8.54 -4.58
N PHE A 134 12.36 8.66 -5.59
CA PHE A 134 10.95 8.99 -5.39
C PHE A 134 10.26 7.92 -4.53
N VAL A 135 10.39 6.64 -4.89
CA VAL A 135 9.79 5.52 -4.14
C VAL A 135 10.29 5.50 -2.70
N GLU A 136 11.60 5.66 -2.46
CA GLU A 136 12.16 5.71 -1.09
C GLU A 136 11.47 6.76 -0.23
N ALA A 137 11.38 7.99 -0.74
CA ALA A 137 10.72 9.07 -0.01
C ALA A 137 9.22 8.81 0.20
N ARG A 138 8.55 8.12 -0.74
CA ARG A 138 7.11 7.80 -0.59
C ARG A 138 6.89 6.68 0.43
N VAL A 139 7.75 5.66 0.47
CA VAL A 139 7.66 4.60 1.46
C VAL A 139 7.87 5.15 2.87
N ASP A 140 8.85 6.03 3.07
CA ASP A 140 9.06 6.70 4.34
C ASP A 140 7.83 7.51 4.78
N GLU A 141 7.20 8.25 3.86
CA GLU A 141 5.96 8.99 4.14
C GLU A 141 4.81 8.04 4.50
N LEU A 142 4.59 6.98 3.73
CA LEU A 142 3.52 5.99 3.97
C LEU A 142 3.68 5.34 5.35
N CYS A 143 4.91 4.98 5.73
CA CYS A 143 5.23 4.38 7.03
C CYS A 143 5.06 5.33 8.23
N GLN A 144 4.80 6.62 8.00
CA GLN A 144 4.47 7.58 9.06
C GLN A 144 2.96 7.79 9.22
N ARG A 145 2.13 7.27 8.29
CA ARG A 145 0.69 7.51 8.25
C ARG A 145 -0.11 6.57 9.15
N ARG A 146 0.32 6.38 10.40
CA ARG A 146 -0.47 5.60 11.38
C ARG A 146 -1.84 6.24 11.67
N ASP A 147 -1.93 7.56 11.54
CA ASP A 147 -3.15 8.31 11.79
C ASP A 147 -4.30 7.92 10.87
N ASP A 148 -4.03 7.47 9.63
CA ASP A 148 -5.08 7.04 8.71
C ASP A 148 -5.81 5.80 9.26
N ALA A 149 -5.06 4.85 9.85
CA ALA A 149 -5.65 3.69 10.53
C ALA A 149 -6.36 4.09 11.83
N ALA A 150 -5.80 5.02 12.62
CA ALA A 150 -6.43 5.51 13.84
C ALA A 150 -7.79 6.19 13.56
N ARG A 151 -7.91 6.87 12.42
CA ARG A 151 -9.13 7.56 11.97
C ARG A 151 -10.26 6.62 11.53
N LEU A 152 -9.98 5.32 11.35
CA LEU A 152 -11.02 4.31 11.13
C LEU A 152 -11.87 4.05 12.39
N GLY A 153 -11.50 4.61 13.55
CA GLY A 153 -12.25 4.44 14.79
C GLY A 153 -12.14 3.02 15.38
N LEU A 154 -11.11 2.27 14.99
CA LEU A 154 -10.82 0.93 15.52
C LEU A 154 -10.33 1.02 16.96
N ALA A 155 -10.70 0.02 17.78
CA ALA A 155 -10.13 -0.10 19.11
C ALA A 155 -8.63 -0.41 19.03
N MET A 156 -7.85 0.11 19.97
CA MET A 156 -6.46 -0.33 20.13
C MET A 156 -6.42 -1.68 20.85
N ARG A 157 -5.56 -2.58 20.41
CA ARG A 157 -5.30 -3.86 21.09
C ARG A 157 -4.43 -3.61 22.32
N SER A 158 -4.87 -4.10 23.47
CA SER A 158 -4.16 -4.02 24.77
C SER A 158 -3.20 -5.19 24.97
#